data_AF-F8C072-F1
#
_entry.id   AF-F8C072-F1
#
_cell.length_a   1.000
_cell.length_b   1.000
_cell.length_c   1.000
_cell.angle_alpha   90.00
_cell.angle_beta   90.00
_cell.angle_gamma   90.00
#
_symmetry.space_group_name_H-M   'P 1'
#
loop_
_entity.id
_entity.type
_entity.pdbx_description
1 polymer ?
#
loop_
_entity_poly.entity_id
_entity_poly.type
_entity_poly.pdbx_seq_one_letter_code
_entity_poly.pdbx_strand_id
1 'polypeptide(L)'
;MRTCAICGREARGFHYTHQLRPDRYPTFAFCSMRCLDTGGAIARRNKGMIDKTDMEKRAIKEARQFLAEVLTELGLMASFHDCSAAEIDRIIEACIDGFQDAMQRQTLNDDVPF
;
A
#
# COMPACT_ATOMS: atom_id res chain seq x y z
N MET A 1 11.15 -0.28 27.44
CA MET A 1 9.86 0.46 27.46
C MET A 1 9.58 1.00 26.07
N ARG A 2 8.35 0.85 25.56
CA ARG A 2 7.96 1.42 24.26
C ARG A 2 7.34 2.81 24.43
N THR A 3 7.48 3.66 23.42
CA THR A 3 6.88 4.99 23.38
C THR A 3 5.61 4.99 22.53
N CYS A 4 4.73 5.94 22.82
CA CYS A 4 3.48 6.13 22.09
C CYS A 4 3.76 6.55 20.64
N ALA A 5 3.20 5.82 19.68
CA ALA A 5 3.35 6.10 18.25
C ALA A 5 2.71 7.43 17.80
N ILE A 6 1.88 8.05 18.65
CA ILE A 6 1.21 9.33 18.36
C ILE A 6 1.89 10.52 19.04
N CYS A 7 2.22 10.40 20.32
CA CYS A 7 2.65 11.54 21.13
C CYS A 7 3.99 11.35 21.85
N GLY A 8 4.68 10.22 21.64
CA GLY A 8 6.01 9.95 22.18
C GLY A 8 6.09 9.64 23.69
N ARG A 9 5.00 9.80 24.46
CA ARG A 9 4.96 9.46 25.90
C ARG A 9 5.10 7.96 26.15
N GLU A 10 5.48 7.58 27.37
CA GLU A 10 5.55 6.17 27.80
C GLU A 10 4.24 5.42 27.51
N ALA A 11 4.34 4.26 26.85
CA ALA A 11 3.21 3.42 26.53
C ALA A 11 2.64 2.75 27.79
N ARG A 12 1.31 2.56 27.83
CA ARG A 12 0.60 2.05 29.02
C ARG A 12 -0.25 0.81 28.71
N GLY A 13 0.29 -0.10 27.90
CA GLY A 13 -0.33 -1.41 27.61
C GLY A 13 -1.23 -1.46 26.36
N PHE A 14 -1.53 -0.33 25.73
CA PHE A 14 -2.31 -0.29 24.48
C PHE A 14 -1.41 -0.55 23.27
N HIS A 15 -1.75 -1.56 22.46
CA HIS A 15 -0.94 -1.97 21.31
C HIS A 15 -1.78 -2.36 20.11
N TYR A 16 -1.22 -2.19 18.92
CA TYR A 16 -1.72 -2.77 17.69
C TYR A 16 -0.59 -3.47 16.93
N THR A 17 -0.85 -4.70 16.53
CA THR A 17 0.01 -5.48 15.64
C THR A 17 -0.90 -6.16 14.64
N HIS A 18 -0.58 -6.03 13.35
CA HIS A 18 -1.40 -6.65 12.31
C HIS A 18 -1.47 -8.17 12.53
N GLN A 19 -2.70 -8.72 12.49
CA GLN A 19 -3.01 -10.13 12.72
C GLN A 19 -2.47 -10.72 14.04
N LEU A 20 -2.08 -9.89 15.01
CA LEU A 20 -1.43 -10.32 16.25
C LEU A 20 -0.17 -11.17 16.01
N ARG A 21 0.54 -10.93 14.90
CA ARG A 21 1.82 -11.58 14.56
C ARG A 21 2.99 -10.61 14.74
N PRO A 22 3.49 -10.40 15.97
CA PRO A 22 4.59 -9.46 16.24
C PRO A 22 5.94 -9.90 15.69
N ASP A 23 6.07 -11.18 15.37
CA ASP A 23 7.18 -11.78 14.64
C ASP A 23 7.24 -11.28 13.19
N ARG A 24 6.08 -10.96 12.59
CA ARG A 24 5.96 -10.60 11.18
C ARG A 24 5.65 -9.12 10.94
N TYR A 25 4.99 -8.45 11.89
CA TYR A 25 4.50 -7.09 11.71
C TYR A 25 4.92 -6.16 12.85
N PRO A 26 5.15 -4.86 12.55
CA PRO A 26 5.51 -3.90 13.57
C PRO A 26 4.39 -3.78 14.61
N THR A 27 4.79 -3.73 15.88
CA THR A 27 3.87 -3.47 16.99
C THR A 27 3.91 -2.00 17.35
N PHE A 28 2.78 -1.31 17.15
CA PHE A 28 2.60 0.08 17.55
C PHE A 28 2.07 0.14 18.98
N ALA A 29 2.71 0.94 19.83
CA ALA A 29 2.33 1.12 21.23
C ALA A 29 1.69 2.50 21.46
N PHE A 30 0.80 2.62 22.43
CA PHE A 30 0.09 3.85 22.74
C PHE A 30 0.02 4.11 24.25
N CYS A 31 0.06 5.39 24.66
CA CYS A 31 0.04 5.78 26.07
C CYS A 31 -1.37 5.86 26.66
N SER A 32 -2.42 5.83 25.83
CA SER A 32 -3.82 5.94 26.24
C SER A 32 -4.75 5.43 25.14
N MET A 33 -6.00 5.10 25.51
CA MET A 33 -7.05 4.73 24.55
C MET A 33 -7.24 5.82 23.48
N ARG A 34 -7.21 7.10 23.88
CA ARG A 34 -7.32 8.24 22.94
C ARG A 34 -6.23 8.25 21.86
N CYS A 35 -4.99 7.90 22.22
CA CYS A 35 -3.91 7.80 21.26
C CYS A 35 -4.07 6.56 20.35
N LEU A 36 -4.53 5.43 20.90
CA LEU A 36 -4.84 4.24 20.11
C LEU A 36 -5.95 4.53 19.08
N ASP A 37 -7.05 5.16 19.50
CA ASP A 37 -8.16 5.54 18.63
C ASP A 37 -7.72 6.49 17.51
N THR A 38 -6.81 7.43 17.83
CA THR A 38 -6.22 8.35 16.86
C THR A 38 -5.36 7.60 15.83
N GLY A 39 -4.50 6.69 16.28
CA GLY A 39 -3.71 5.83 15.39
C GLY A 39 -4.59 4.95 14.51
N GLY A 40 -5.65 4.36 15.07
CA GLY A 40 -6.66 3.61 14.33
C GLY A 40 -7.40 4.48 13.32
N ALA A 41 -7.72 5.73 13.65
CA ALA A 41 -8.36 6.68 12.74
C ALA A 41 -7.44 7.05 11.57
N ILE A 42 -6.14 7.27 11.82
CA ILE A 42 -5.14 7.50 10.76
C ILE A 42 -5.04 6.26 9.86
N ALA A 43 -4.86 5.07 10.44
CA ALA A 43 -4.78 3.82 9.69
C ALA A 43 -6.04 3.58 8.84
N ARG A 44 -7.24 3.88 9.38
CA ARG A 44 -8.51 3.77 8.65
C ARG A 44 -8.63 4.79 7.50
N ARG A 45 -8.26 6.06 7.71
CA ARG A 45 -8.22 7.07 6.63
C ARG A 45 -7.32 6.63 5.49
N ASN A 46 -6.27 5.92 5.84
CA ASN A 46 -5.24 5.45 4.95
C ASN A 46 -5.52 4.01 4.44
N LYS A 47 -6.70 3.42 4.71
CA LYS A 47 -7.05 2.03 4.34
C LYS A 47 -5.99 0.98 4.74
N GLY A 48 -5.23 1.24 5.80
CA GLY A 48 -4.09 0.42 6.24
C GLY A 48 -2.74 0.75 5.60
N MET A 49 -2.67 1.72 4.68
CA MET A 49 -1.50 2.11 3.87
C MET A 49 -1.34 3.64 3.83
N ILE A 50 -0.26 4.21 4.37
CA ILE A 50 -0.28 5.64 4.72
C ILE A 50 -0.35 6.63 3.54
N ASP A 51 0.15 6.31 2.35
CA ASP A 51 -0.14 6.92 1.04
C ASP A 51 0.90 6.39 0.02
N LYS A 52 0.65 6.50 -1.30
CA LYS A 52 1.73 6.31 -2.30
C LYS A 52 2.78 7.40 -2.12
N THR A 53 4.03 7.01 -2.01
CA THR A 53 5.19 7.89 -1.99
C THR A 53 5.29 8.69 -3.28
N ASP A 54 5.96 9.85 -3.25
CA ASP A 54 6.18 10.64 -4.46
C ASP A 54 7.01 9.89 -5.51
N MET A 55 7.86 8.95 -5.07
CA MET A 55 8.58 8.03 -5.94
C MET A 55 7.62 7.10 -6.70
N GLU A 56 6.66 6.49 -6.01
CA GLU A 56 5.65 5.60 -6.63
C GLU A 56 4.74 6.39 -7.58
N LYS A 57 4.32 7.61 -7.21
CA LYS A 57 3.56 8.49 -8.11
C LYS A 57 4.34 8.83 -9.38
N ARG A 58 5.66 9.04 -9.28
CA ARG A 58 6.52 9.29 -10.45
C ARG A 58 6.68 8.03 -11.29
N ALA A 59 6.89 6.86 -10.67
CA ALA A 59 7.00 5.59 -11.38
C ALA A 59 5.72 5.26 -12.18
N ILE A 60 4.54 5.54 -11.62
CA ILE A 60 3.26 5.38 -12.35
C ILE A 60 3.19 6.29 -13.57
N LYS A 61 3.64 7.55 -13.45
CA LYS A 61 3.68 8.48 -14.59
C LYS A 61 4.64 8.02 -15.69
N GLU A 62 5.81 7.50 -15.32
CA GLU A 62 6.78 6.95 -16.27
C GLU A 62 6.23 5.69 -16.96
N ALA A 63 5.50 4.85 -16.23
CA ALA A 63 4.87 3.64 -16.76
C ALA A 63 3.85 3.90 -17.89
N ARG A 64 3.30 5.12 -17.99
CA ARG A 64 2.37 5.50 -19.06
C ARG A 64 2.95 5.37 -20.46
N GLN A 65 4.26 5.64 -20.62
CA GLN A 65 4.91 5.52 -21.92
C GLN A 65 4.91 4.07 -22.39
N PHE A 66 5.31 3.13 -21.53
CA PHE A 66 5.32 1.70 -21.85
C PHE A 66 3.92 1.19 -22.19
N LEU A 67 2.89 1.65 -21.46
CA LEU A 67 1.51 1.32 -21.77
C LEU A 67 1.10 1.84 -23.16
N ALA A 68 1.44 3.09 -23.49
CA ALA A 68 1.12 3.68 -24.80
C ALA A 68 1.81 2.96 -25.96
N GLU A 69 3.08 2.55 -25.77
CA GLU A 69 3.83 1.76 -26.76
C GLU A 69 3.11 0.43 -27.06
N VAL A 70 2.77 -0.34 -26.03
CA VAL A 70 2.06 -1.62 -26.18
C VAL A 70 0.67 -1.42 -26.79
N LEU A 71 -0.09 -0.42 -26.36
CA LEU A 71 -1.40 -0.12 -26.95
C LEU A 71 -1.30 0.28 -28.42
N THR A 72 -0.20 0.93 -28.83
CA THR A 72 0.05 1.30 -30.23
C THR A 72 0.34 0.06 -31.06
N GLU A 73 1.22 -0.81 -30.58
CA GLU A 73 1.58 -2.07 -31.23
C GLU A 73 0.36 -2.99 -31.41
N LEU A 74 -0.54 -3.01 -30.43
CA LEU A 74 -1.76 -3.81 -30.48
C LEU A 74 -2.90 -3.14 -31.27
N GLY A 75 -2.72 -1.91 -31.77
CA GLY A 75 -3.75 -1.16 -32.49
C GLY A 75 -4.92 -0.70 -31.61
N LEU A 76 -4.72 -0.61 -30.29
CA LEU A 76 -5.75 -0.29 -29.30
C LEU A 76 -5.78 1.18 -28.89
N MET A 77 -4.77 1.98 -29.26
CA MET A 77 -4.65 3.40 -28.85
C MET A 77 -5.89 4.24 -29.13
N ALA A 78 -6.64 3.95 -30.20
CA ALA A 78 -7.86 4.67 -30.54
C ALA A 78 -8.87 4.69 -29.38
N SER A 79 -8.94 3.60 -28.60
CA SER A 79 -9.86 3.47 -27.47
C SER A 79 -9.44 4.27 -26.23
N PHE A 80 -8.22 4.80 -26.22
CA PHE A 80 -7.61 5.49 -25.08
C PHE A 80 -7.38 6.98 -25.33
N HIS A 81 -7.72 7.52 -26.50
CA HIS A 81 -7.52 8.94 -26.82
C HIS A 81 -8.27 9.89 -25.89
N ASP A 82 -9.45 9.49 -25.43
CA ASP A 82 -10.28 10.32 -24.53
C ASP A 82 -10.02 10.03 -23.05
N CYS A 83 -9.11 9.10 -22.72
CA CYS A 83 -8.77 8.80 -21.33
C CYS A 83 -7.90 9.90 -20.73
N SER A 84 -8.30 10.39 -19.56
CA SER A 84 -7.49 11.29 -18.77
C SER A 84 -6.25 10.60 -18.19
N ALA A 85 -5.24 11.40 -17.86
CA ALA A 85 -4.04 10.93 -17.19
C ALA A 85 -4.31 10.13 -15.90
N ALA A 86 -5.34 10.51 -15.14
CA ALA A 86 -5.72 9.83 -13.91
C ALA A 86 -6.40 8.47 -14.17
N GLU A 87 -7.14 8.34 -15.27
CA GLU A 87 -7.71 7.06 -15.68
C GLU A 87 -6.63 6.09 -16.15
N ILE A 88 -5.64 6.59 -16.89
CA ILE A 88 -4.46 5.81 -17.27
C ILE A 88 -3.66 5.36 -16.03
N ASP A 89 -3.42 6.25 -15.07
CA ASP A 89 -2.76 5.88 -13.80
C ASP A 89 -3.51 4.76 -13.09
N ARG A 90 -4.84 4.85 -13.03
CA ARG A 90 -5.67 3.84 -12.39
C ARG A 90 -5.56 2.46 -13.05
N ILE A 91 -5.42 2.42 -14.37
CA ILE A 91 -5.22 1.16 -15.11
C ILE A 91 -3.86 0.55 -14.76
N ILE A 92 -2.81 1.38 -14.78
CA ILE A 92 -1.45 0.96 -14.41
C ILE A 92 -1.41 0.42 -12.98
N GLU A 93 -2.02 1.15 -12.03
CA GLU A 93 -2.12 0.75 -10.63
C GLU A 93 -2.84 -0.60 -10.48
N ALA A 94 -3.96 -0.81 -11.16
CA ALA A 94 -4.69 -2.07 -11.10
C ALA A 94 -3.86 -3.26 -11.61
N CYS A 95 -3.09 -3.06 -12.68
CA CYS A 95 -2.18 -4.09 -13.20
C CYS A 95 -1.05 -4.41 -12.21
N ILE A 96 -0.43 -3.39 -11.61
CA ILE A 96 0.65 -3.56 -10.63
C ILE A 96 0.13 -4.25 -9.37
N ASP A 97 -0.99 -3.79 -8.81
CA ASP A 97 -1.61 -4.37 -7.62
C ASP A 97 -1.95 -5.85 -7.84
N GLY A 98 -2.57 -6.17 -8.98
CA GLY A 98 -2.92 -7.55 -9.33
C GLY A 98 -1.70 -8.45 -9.54
N PHE A 99 -0.64 -7.94 -10.18
CA PHE A 99 0.63 -8.65 -10.32
C PHE A 99 1.29 -8.91 -8.96
N GLN A 100 1.39 -7.88 -8.11
CA GLN A 100 2.01 -7.99 -6.79
C GLN A 100 1.23 -8.94 -5.87
N ASP A 101 -0.10 -8.88 -5.86
CA ASP A 101 -0.95 -9.81 -5.11
C ASP A 101 -0.79 -11.26 -5.60
N ALA A 102 -0.75 -11.48 -6.91
CA ALA A 102 -0.50 -12.80 -7.47
C ALA A 102 0.88 -13.35 -7.11
N MET A 103 1.93 -12.52 -7.20
CA MET A 103 3.28 -12.87 -6.78
C MET A 103 3.33 -13.21 -5.29
N GLN A 104 2.71 -12.40 -4.44
CA GLN A 104 2.65 -12.66 -2.99
C GLN A 104 1.93 -13.98 -2.69
N ARG A 105 0.80 -14.26 -3.35
CA ARG A 105 0.08 -15.53 -3.17
C ARG A 105 0.92 -16.73 -3.59
N GLN A 106 1.68 -16.64 -4.67
CA GLN A 106 2.56 -17.71 -5.12
C GLN A 106 3.72 -17.92 -4.13
N THR A 107 4.40 -16.86 -3.71
CA THR A 107 5.50 -16.94 -2.73
C THR A 107 5.05 -17.41 -1.34
N LEU A 108 3.77 -17.22 -0.97
CA LEU A 108 3.22 -17.74 0.29
C LEU A 108 2.78 -19.22 0.20
N ASN A 109 2.52 -19.71 -1.03
CA ASN A 109 2.16 -21.10 -1.30
C ASN A 109 3.37 -21.97 -1.67
N ASP A 110 4.48 -21.36 -2.09
CA ASP A 110 5.78 -22.00 -2.15
C ASP A 110 6.26 -22.14 -0.70
N ASP A 111 6.28 -23.38 -0.21
CA ASP A 111 6.69 -23.76 1.14
C ASP A 111 7.87 -22.92 1.64
N VAL A 112 7.66 -22.21 2.75
CA VAL A 112 8.76 -21.89 3.67
C VAL A 112 8.86 -23.08 4.61
N PRO A 113 9.80 -24.02 4.42
CA PRO A 113 10.00 -25.08 5.38
C PRO A 113 10.86 -24.56 6.54
N PHE A 114 10.50 -23.45 7.21
CA PHE A 114 10.96 -23.06 8.56
C PHE A 114 9.97 -22.10 9.23
#